data_AF-A0A2M8RBY9-F1
#
_entry.id   AF-A0A2M8RBY9-F1
#
_cell.length_a   1.000
_cell.length_b   1.000
_cell.length_c   1.000
_cell.angle_alpha   90.00
_cell.angle_beta   90.00
_cell.angle_gamma   90.00
#
_symmetry.space_group_name_H-M   'P 1'
#
loop_
_entity.id
_entity.type
_entity.pdbx_description
1 polymer ?
#
loop_
_entity_poly.entity_id
_entity_poly.type
_entity_poly.pdbx_seq_one_letter_code
_entity_poly.pdbx_strand_id
1 'polypeptide(L)'
;MMRRPQIALLSDSRRLHLQDGPIDLIVEARGRADAVRAAYEAAALRFTGLLDELCAELPELRSAAGKRTSLEGVVARRMHAAVAPYAADCFITPMAAVAGSVAEEISGTMLGAATLDRAYVNNGGDIALHLGKGEHFSVGLMDRPDRDGVMRTMRIDADDPVRGIATSGRHGRSFSLGIADAVTVLAATASQADAAATIIANAVDLPGHPAIIRKPANELQPDSDLGARLVTREIGELSHDEIATALESGAECARHLFDRRLIEGAVLQLCGDMLVIGPKDIERQEARPRQLETAVHA
;
A
#
# COMPACT_ATOMS: atom_id res chain seq x y z
N MET A 1 -18.60 12.70 22.07
CA MET A 1 -17.59 11.90 22.79
C MET A 1 -16.51 11.62 21.77
N MET A 2 -15.30 12.17 21.91
CA MET A 2 -14.23 11.88 20.94
C MET A 2 -13.92 10.38 21.00
N ARG A 3 -13.95 9.73 19.84
CA ARG A 3 -13.63 8.30 19.74
C ARG A 3 -12.17 8.15 20.20
N ARG A 4 -11.89 7.16 21.04
CA ARG A 4 -10.52 6.88 21.46
C ARG A 4 -9.96 5.74 20.61
N PRO A 5 -8.74 5.88 20.07
CA PRO A 5 -8.09 4.79 19.36
C PRO A 5 -7.82 3.61 20.30
N GLN A 6 -7.79 2.41 19.74
CA GLN A 6 -7.25 1.23 20.41
C GLN A 6 -5.74 1.21 20.22
N ILE A 7 -5.00 1.12 21.32
CA ILE A 7 -3.53 1.15 21.33
C ILE A 7 -3.06 0.04 22.25
N ALA A 8 -2.33 -0.93 21.70
CA ALA A 8 -1.84 -2.08 22.46
C ALA A 8 -0.55 -2.63 21.86
N LEU A 9 0.30 -3.22 22.71
CA LEU A 9 1.33 -4.13 22.21
C LEU A 9 0.68 -5.47 21.86
N LEU A 10 1.12 -6.06 20.74
CA LEU A 10 0.73 -7.42 20.37
C LEU A 10 1.32 -8.45 21.33
N SER A 11 0.83 -9.69 21.25
CA SER A 11 1.24 -10.80 22.11
C SER A 11 2.74 -11.12 22.08
N ASP A 12 3.43 -10.75 21.00
CA ASP A 12 4.89 -10.87 20.90
C ASP A 12 5.68 -9.81 21.68
N SER A 13 4.99 -8.85 22.31
CA SER A 13 5.57 -7.75 23.09
C SER A 13 6.57 -6.88 22.33
N ARG A 14 6.57 -6.95 20.98
CA ARG A 14 7.49 -6.22 20.11
C ARG A 14 6.75 -5.24 19.21
N ARG A 15 5.62 -5.67 18.66
CA ARG A 15 4.85 -4.89 17.70
C ARG A 15 3.77 -4.09 18.40
N LEU A 16 3.67 -2.81 18.06
CA LEU A 16 2.61 -1.92 18.51
C LEU A 16 1.47 -1.96 17.49
N HIS A 17 0.25 -2.09 17.99
CA HIS A 17 -0.99 -2.03 17.24
C HIS A 17 -1.72 -0.72 17.56
N LEU A 18 -2.10 0.02 16.52
CA LEU A 18 -2.85 1.27 16.61
C LEU A 18 -4.07 1.18 15.69
N GLN A 19 -5.27 1.27 16.23
CA GLN A 19 -6.51 1.15 15.45
C GLN A 19 -7.50 2.26 15.79
N ASP A 20 -8.00 2.94 14.76
CA ASP A 20 -9.09 3.91 14.86
C ASP A 20 -9.92 3.88 13.57
N GLY A 21 -11.18 3.45 13.70
CA GLY A 21 -12.05 3.23 12.55
C GLY A 21 -11.40 2.29 11.51
N PRO A 22 -11.26 2.72 10.24
CA PRO A 22 -10.65 1.91 9.18
C PRO A 22 -9.11 1.90 9.21
N ILE A 23 -8.49 2.78 9.99
CA ILE A 23 -7.04 2.88 10.09
C ILE A 23 -6.56 1.82 11.09
N ASP A 24 -5.66 0.94 10.63
CA ASP A 24 -5.24 -0.25 11.37
C ASP A 24 -3.73 -0.48 11.15
N LEU A 25 -2.92 -0.01 12.09
CA LEU A 25 -1.46 0.01 11.96
C LEU A 25 -0.80 -1.08 12.78
N ILE A 26 0.13 -1.78 12.14
CA ILE A 26 1.10 -2.64 12.79
C ILE A 26 2.48 -1.99 12.68
N VAL A 27 3.07 -1.68 13.82
CA VAL A 27 4.32 -0.93 13.92
C VAL A 27 5.38 -1.81 14.59
N GLU A 28 6.57 -1.90 14.02
CA GLU A 28 7.74 -2.45 14.70
C GLU A 28 8.92 -1.49 14.57
N ALA A 29 9.63 -1.26 15.67
CA ALA A 29 10.92 -0.57 15.68
C ALA A 29 12.01 -1.45 16.33
N ARG A 30 13.24 -1.25 15.88
CA ARG A 30 14.46 -1.82 16.45
C ARG A 30 15.45 -0.71 16.77
N GLY A 31 16.15 -0.86 17.87
CA GLY A 31 17.05 0.13 18.44
C GLY A 31 17.25 -0.10 19.93
N ARG A 32 17.81 0.90 20.61
CA ARG A 32 17.89 0.91 22.08
C ARG A 32 16.48 0.88 22.69
N ALA A 33 16.30 0.16 23.78
CA ALA A 33 14.97 -0.08 24.36
C ALA A 33 14.23 1.21 24.76
N ASP A 34 14.94 2.20 25.29
CA ASP A 34 14.41 3.52 25.62
C ASP A 34 14.02 4.33 24.36
N ALA A 35 14.81 4.23 23.29
CA ALA A 35 14.50 4.85 22.00
C ALA A 35 13.23 4.25 21.36
N VAL A 36 13.11 2.92 21.37
CA VAL A 36 11.91 2.21 20.88
C VAL A 36 10.68 2.61 21.69
N ARG A 37 10.80 2.67 23.01
CA ARG A 37 9.71 3.10 23.89
C ARG A 37 9.28 4.55 23.60
N ALA A 38 10.22 5.47 23.48
CA ALA A 38 9.94 6.87 23.14
C ALA A 38 9.26 7.01 21.78
N ALA A 39 9.71 6.25 20.77
CA ALA A 39 9.09 6.21 19.46
C ALA A 39 7.63 5.71 19.51
N TYR A 40 7.36 4.63 20.25
CA TYR A 40 6.01 4.09 20.40
C TYR A 40 5.07 5.02 21.18
N GLU A 41 5.57 5.68 22.23
CA GLU A 41 4.83 6.71 22.96
C GLU A 41 4.46 7.89 22.03
N ALA A 42 5.39 8.34 21.18
CA ALA A 42 5.16 9.40 20.21
C ALA A 42 4.16 8.99 19.11
N ALA A 43 4.27 7.75 18.60
CA ALA A 43 3.32 7.19 17.63
C ALA A 43 1.89 7.16 18.18
N ALA A 44 1.71 6.66 19.40
CA ALA A 44 0.43 6.60 20.08
C ALA A 44 -0.20 7.99 20.29
N LEU A 45 0.63 8.97 20.68
CA LEU A 45 0.18 10.35 20.84
C LEU A 45 -0.27 10.96 19.52
N ARG A 46 0.52 10.83 18.46
CA ARG A 46 0.18 11.39 17.13
C ARG A 46 -1.04 10.73 16.50
N PHE A 47 -1.19 9.43 16.71
CA PHE A 47 -2.31 8.66 16.16
C PHE A 47 -3.66 9.10 16.77
N THR A 48 -3.65 9.56 18.03
CA THR A 48 -4.85 10.02 18.70
C THR A 48 -5.39 11.29 18.06
N GLY A 49 -6.60 11.24 17.49
CA GLY A 49 -7.25 12.37 16.81
C GLY A 49 -6.94 12.47 15.31
N LEU A 50 -6.03 11.64 14.79
CA LEU A 50 -5.65 11.66 13.37
C LEU A 50 -6.82 11.38 12.42
N LEU A 51 -7.70 10.43 12.77
CA LEU A 51 -8.87 10.14 11.95
C LEU A 51 -9.85 11.33 11.91
N ASP A 52 -10.01 12.04 13.03
CA ASP A 52 -10.90 13.19 13.12
C ASP A 52 -10.36 14.36 12.26
N GLU A 53 -9.03 14.58 12.24
CA GLU A 53 -8.36 15.53 11.33
C GLU A 53 -8.71 15.22 9.86
N LEU A 54 -8.56 13.95 9.44
CA LEU A 54 -8.89 13.54 8.08
C LEU A 54 -10.38 13.65 7.76
N CYS A 55 -11.26 13.32 8.73
CA CYS A 55 -12.71 13.44 8.55
C CYS A 55 -13.15 14.90 8.35
N ALA A 56 -12.46 15.86 8.97
CA ALA A 56 -12.76 17.28 8.82
C ALA A 56 -12.55 17.78 7.39
N GLU A 57 -11.62 17.17 6.65
CA GLU A 57 -11.26 17.53 5.27
C GLU A 57 -11.80 16.54 4.23
N LEU A 58 -12.60 15.55 4.66
CA LEU A 58 -13.05 14.43 3.83
C LEU A 58 -13.75 14.83 2.52
N PRO A 59 -14.60 15.88 2.46
CA PRO A 59 -15.22 16.29 1.20
C PRO A 59 -14.20 16.67 0.11
N GLU A 60 -13.13 17.37 0.47
CA GLU A 60 -12.06 17.72 -0.48
C GLU A 60 -11.17 16.49 -0.78
N LEU A 61 -10.86 15.67 0.23
CA LEU A 61 -10.08 14.44 0.03
C LEU A 61 -10.75 13.45 -0.93
N ARG A 62 -12.09 13.43 -0.99
CA ARG A 62 -12.88 12.62 -1.94
C ARG A 62 -13.08 13.28 -3.31
N SER A 63 -12.60 14.50 -3.50
CA SER A 63 -12.70 15.22 -4.77
C SER A 63 -11.58 14.80 -5.73
N ALA A 64 -11.83 14.92 -7.03
CA ALA A 64 -10.79 14.71 -8.04
C ALA A 64 -9.59 15.62 -7.75
N ALA A 65 -8.38 15.05 -7.72
CA ALA A 65 -7.18 15.80 -7.48
C ALA A 65 -6.99 16.86 -8.58
N GLY A 66 -6.70 18.09 -8.17
CA GLY A 66 -6.35 19.19 -9.07
C GLY A 66 -4.91 19.66 -8.86
N LYS A 67 -4.48 20.65 -9.65
CA LYS A 67 -3.15 21.27 -9.50
C LYS A 67 -2.96 22.04 -8.18
N ARG A 68 -4.05 22.44 -7.53
CA ARG A 68 -4.05 23.17 -6.26
C ARG A 68 -4.96 22.44 -5.28
N THR A 69 -4.73 22.67 -4.01
CA THR A 69 -5.52 22.15 -2.91
C THR A 69 -5.74 23.22 -1.86
N SER A 70 -6.87 23.18 -1.17
CA SER A 70 -7.16 23.93 0.06
C SER A 70 -6.95 23.11 1.33
N LEU A 71 -6.46 21.87 1.23
CA LEU A 71 -6.18 21.03 2.38
C LEU A 71 -5.12 21.66 3.29
N GLU A 72 -5.39 21.64 4.60
CA GLU A 72 -4.59 22.24 5.66
C GLU A 72 -3.94 21.19 6.57
N GLY A 73 -4.50 19.99 6.68
CA GLY A 73 -3.91 18.90 7.47
C GLY A 73 -2.59 18.43 6.87
N VAL A 74 -1.62 18.08 7.73
CA VAL A 74 -0.31 17.58 7.28
C VAL A 74 -0.47 16.30 6.46
N VAL A 75 -1.29 15.36 6.94
CA VAL A 75 -1.57 14.10 6.22
C VAL A 75 -2.41 14.36 4.98
N ALA A 76 -3.43 15.22 5.05
CA ALA A 76 -4.26 15.57 3.91
C ALA A 76 -3.47 16.20 2.74
N ARG A 77 -2.57 17.15 3.04
CA ARG A 77 -1.65 17.71 2.03
C ARG A 77 -0.70 16.67 1.46
N ARG A 78 -0.21 15.74 2.28
CA ARG A 78 0.65 14.63 1.82
C ARG A 78 -0.11 13.74 0.84
N MET A 79 -1.36 13.39 1.15
CA MET A 79 -2.23 12.62 0.27
C MET A 79 -2.41 13.34 -1.08
N HIS A 80 -2.72 14.64 -1.07
CA HIS A 80 -2.84 15.43 -2.31
C HIS A 80 -1.51 15.48 -3.10
N ALA A 81 -0.39 15.75 -2.43
CA ALA A 81 0.92 15.81 -3.07
C ALA A 81 1.31 14.49 -3.74
N ALA A 82 0.94 13.35 -3.15
CA ALA A 82 1.19 12.04 -3.72
C ALA A 82 0.38 11.79 -5.00
N VAL A 83 -0.86 12.28 -5.09
CA VAL A 83 -1.73 12.03 -6.25
C VAL A 83 -1.65 13.11 -7.34
N ALA A 84 -1.19 14.32 -7.00
CA ALA A 84 -1.10 15.45 -7.91
C ALA A 84 -0.31 15.17 -9.22
N PRO A 85 0.77 14.37 -9.24
CA PRO A 85 1.49 14.04 -10.48
C PRO A 85 0.66 13.29 -11.53
N TYR A 86 -0.42 12.61 -11.13
CA TYR A 86 -1.27 11.80 -12.02
C TYR A 86 -2.53 12.53 -12.48
N ALA A 87 -2.89 13.61 -11.78
CA ALA A 87 -4.16 14.34 -11.96
C ALA A 87 -4.36 14.95 -13.36
N ALA A 88 -3.28 15.15 -14.13
CA ALA A 88 -3.36 15.65 -15.50
C ALA A 88 -3.73 14.56 -16.51
N ASP A 89 -3.37 13.30 -16.22
CA ASP A 89 -3.43 12.19 -17.16
C ASP A 89 -4.62 11.28 -16.89
N CYS A 90 -5.10 11.23 -15.64
CA CYS A 90 -6.18 10.34 -15.23
C CYS A 90 -6.95 10.87 -14.01
N PHE A 91 -8.09 10.23 -13.73
CA PHE A 91 -8.83 10.49 -12.50
C PHE A 91 -8.17 9.79 -11.31
N ILE A 92 -7.90 10.56 -10.27
CA ILE A 92 -7.48 10.07 -8.96
C ILE A 92 -7.96 11.08 -7.90
N THR A 93 -8.24 10.60 -6.69
CA THR A 93 -8.54 11.43 -5.53
C THR A 93 -7.43 11.27 -4.49
N PRO A 94 -7.22 12.25 -3.58
CA PRO A 94 -6.32 12.06 -2.44
C PRO A 94 -6.57 10.78 -1.63
N MET A 95 -7.80 10.23 -1.63
CA MET A 95 -8.10 8.97 -0.94
C MET A 95 -7.22 7.79 -1.39
N ALA A 96 -6.70 7.82 -2.62
CA ALA A 96 -5.78 6.79 -3.15
C ALA A 96 -4.39 6.78 -2.49
N ALA A 97 -4.10 7.69 -1.56
CA ALA A 97 -2.83 7.75 -0.84
C ALA A 97 -3.02 7.78 0.69
N VAL A 98 -4.23 7.48 1.19
CA VAL A 98 -4.57 7.65 2.61
C VAL A 98 -3.73 6.73 3.50
N ALA A 99 -3.60 5.46 3.12
CA ALA A 99 -3.02 4.45 3.98
C ALA A 99 -1.50 4.64 4.09
N GLY A 100 -0.85 4.87 2.95
CA GLY A 100 0.56 5.22 2.87
C GLY A 100 0.89 6.54 3.57
N SER A 101 0.04 7.57 3.42
CA SER A 101 0.27 8.87 4.06
C SER A 101 0.16 8.82 5.59
N VAL A 102 -0.77 8.01 6.12
CA VAL A 102 -0.89 7.77 7.57
C VAL A 102 0.30 6.99 8.09
N ALA A 103 0.73 5.93 7.39
CA ALA A 103 1.90 5.15 7.78
C ALA A 103 3.17 6.03 7.83
N GLU A 104 3.32 6.91 6.84
CA GLU A 104 4.43 7.85 6.75
C GLU A 104 4.42 8.90 7.87
N GLU A 105 3.25 9.42 8.23
CA GLU A 105 3.10 10.38 9.34
C GLU A 105 3.54 9.78 10.68
N ILE A 106 3.11 8.54 10.96
CA ILE A 106 3.47 7.84 12.19
C ILE A 106 4.96 7.49 12.18
N SER A 107 5.51 7.03 11.05
CA SER A 107 6.93 6.77 10.91
C SER A 107 7.78 8.03 11.14
N GLY A 108 7.41 9.16 10.51
CA GLY A 108 8.10 10.44 10.70
C GLY A 108 8.05 10.92 12.15
N THR A 109 6.92 10.75 12.83
CA THR A 109 6.77 11.08 14.25
C THR A 109 7.70 10.25 15.14
N MET A 110 7.76 8.94 14.90
CA MET A 110 8.65 8.03 15.63
C MET A 110 10.12 8.45 15.48
N LEU A 111 10.55 8.75 14.25
CA LEU A 111 11.92 9.15 13.94
C LEU A 111 12.27 10.56 14.47
N GLY A 112 11.28 11.44 14.59
CA GLY A 112 11.45 12.74 15.24
C GLY A 112 11.64 12.63 16.75
N ALA A 113 11.08 11.59 17.38
CA ALA A 113 11.18 11.35 18.81
C ALA A 113 12.44 10.56 19.22
N ALA A 114 12.97 9.71 18.34
CA ALA A 114 14.09 8.84 18.67
C ALA A 114 14.90 8.38 17.46
N THR A 115 16.19 8.08 17.68
CA THR A 115 17.03 7.38 16.69
C THR A 115 16.76 5.88 16.74
N LEU A 116 16.30 5.33 15.61
CA LEU A 116 15.99 3.92 15.44
C LEU A 116 16.97 3.29 14.44
N ASP A 117 17.32 2.02 14.64
CA ASP A 117 18.15 1.26 13.70
C ASP A 117 17.30 0.88 12.48
N ARG A 118 16.07 0.39 12.73
CA ARG A 118 15.13 -0.01 11.69
C ARG A 118 13.71 0.13 12.21
N ALA A 119 12.77 0.52 11.35
CA ALA A 119 11.35 0.49 11.70
C ALA A 119 10.47 0.25 10.47
N TYR A 120 9.25 -0.24 10.71
CA TYR A 120 8.19 -0.19 9.72
C TYR A 120 6.87 0.21 10.38
N VAL A 121 6.01 0.88 9.59
CA VAL A 121 4.62 1.14 9.92
C VAL A 121 3.79 0.61 8.77
N ASN A 122 2.99 -0.44 9.00
CA ASN A 122 2.15 -1.09 7.99
C ASN A 122 0.67 -0.77 8.24
N ASN A 123 0.02 -0.14 7.26
CA ASN A 123 -1.41 0.12 7.24
C ASN A 123 -2.09 -0.73 6.16
N GLY A 124 -2.42 -1.99 6.47
CA GLY A 124 -3.19 -2.85 5.57
C GLY A 124 -2.51 -3.24 4.24
N GLY A 125 -1.18 -3.14 4.14
CA GLY A 125 -0.43 -3.39 2.91
C GLY A 125 0.42 -2.19 2.45
N ASP A 126 0.14 -1.01 2.99
CA ASP A 126 0.85 0.23 2.72
C ASP A 126 1.84 0.52 3.85
N ILE A 127 3.12 0.45 3.54
CA ILE A 127 4.21 0.30 4.49
C ILE A 127 5.20 1.45 4.33
N ALA A 128 5.36 2.25 5.38
CA ALA A 128 6.49 3.15 5.54
C ALA A 128 7.65 2.43 6.21
N LEU A 129 8.85 2.55 5.64
CA LEU A 129 10.07 1.89 6.10
C LEU A 129 11.09 2.92 6.58
N HIS A 130 11.81 2.57 7.64
CA HIS A 130 13.03 3.22 8.06
C HIS A 130 14.16 2.20 8.14
N LEU A 131 15.29 2.52 7.50
CA LEU A 131 16.48 1.69 7.46
C LEU A 131 17.70 2.56 7.80
N GLY A 132 18.30 2.32 8.97
CA GLY A 132 19.60 2.85 9.35
C GLY A 132 20.74 2.14 8.61
N LYS A 133 21.96 2.65 8.75
CA LYS A 133 23.12 2.14 8.01
C LYS A 133 23.33 0.64 8.23
N GLY A 134 23.40 -0.13 7.14
CA GLY A 134 23.62 -1.58 7.16
C GLY A 134 22.39 -2.43 7.47
N GLU A 135 21.26 -1.80 7.78
CA GLU A 135 19.98 -2.49 7.94
C GLU A 135 19.34 -2.82 6.59
N HIS A 136 18.44 -3.80 6.62
CA HIS A 136 17.66 -4.19 5.46
C HIS A 136 16.30 -4.77 5.86
N PHE A 137 15.40 -4.82 4.89
CA PHE A 137 14.17 -5.59 4.92
C PHE A 137 14.13 -6.61 3.78
N SER A 138 13.49 -7.75 4.04
CA SER A 138 13.05 -8.68 3.01
C SER A 138 11.54 -8.55 2.88
N VAL A 139 11.07 -8.17 1.69
CA VAL A 139 9.67 -7.99 1.37
C VAL A 139 9.17 -9.25 0.69
N GLY A 140 8.17 -9.89 1.29
CA GLY A 140 7.52 -11.06 0.71
C GLY A 140 6.43 -10.63 -0.28
N LEU A 141 6.45 -11.23 -1.47
CA LEU A 141 5.43 -11.11 -2.50
C LEU A 141 4.80 -12.49 -2.65
N MET A 142 3.51 -12.60 -2.32
CA MET A 142 2.77 -13.83 -2.52
C MET A 142 2.10 -13.76 -3.90
N ASP A 143 2.33 -14.76 -4.74
CA ASP A 143 1.72 -14.91 -6.06
C ASP A 143 0.28 -15.44 -6.01
N ARG A 144 -0.03 -16.31 -5.04
CA ARG A 144 -1.39 -16.82 -4.77
C ARG A 144 -1.60 -17.03 -3.27
N PRO A 145 -2.25 -16.10 -2.53
CA PRO A 145 -2.47 -16.25 -1.10
C PRO A 145 -3.45 -17.38 -0.72
N ASP A 146 -4.23 -17.88 -1.68
CA ASP A 146 -5.27 -18.91 -1.53
C ASP A 146 -4.86 -20.31 -2.05
N ARG A 147 -3.64 -20.47 -2.57
CA ARG A 147 -3.09 -21.74 -3.08
C ARG A 147 -1.66 -21.96 -2.59
N ASP A 148 -1.04 -23.08 -2.99
CA ASP A 148 0.40 -23.30 -2.83
C ASP A 148 1.19 -22.32 -3.73
N GLY A 149 1.16 -21.04 -3.36
CA GLY A 149 1.91 -19.97 -4.01
C GLY A 149 3.40 -20.01 -3.67
N VAL A 150 4.23 -19.55 -4.59
CA VAL A 150 5.67 -19.32 -4.37
C VAL A 150 5.84 -17.93 -3.76
N MET A 151 6.23 -17.89 -2.48
CA MET A 151 6.65 -16.63 -1.87
C MET A 151 7.95 -16.16 -2.53
N ARG A 152 7.88 -15.03 -3.22
CA ARG A 152 9.06 -14.35 -3.75
C ARG A 152 9.54 -13.32 -2.76
N THR A 153 10.84 -13.08 -2.68
CA THR A 153 11.38 -12.06 -1.79
C THR A 153 12.18 -11.03 -2.55
N MET A 154 11.98 -9.77 -2.18
CA MET A 154 12.81 -8.67 -2.63
C MET A 154 13.49 -8.02 -1.44
N ARG A 155 14.80 -7.83 -1.55
CA ARG A 155 15.61 -7.19 -0.51
C ARG A 155 15.62 -5.67 -0.72
N ILE A 156 15.44 -4.94 0.37
CA ILE A 156 15.60 -3.48 0.43
C ILE A 156 16.68 -3.18 1.47
N ASP A 157 17.78 -2.62 1.01
CA ASP A 157 18.93 -2.18 1.78
C ASP A 157 18.81 -0.69 2.13
N ALA A 158 19.57 -0.27 3.16
CA ALA A 158 19.58 1.10 3.62
C ALA A 158 20.03 2.12 2.55
N ASP A 159 20.86 1.71 1.60
CA ASP A 159 21.36 2.60 0.53
C ASP A 159 20.39 2.74 -0.65
N ASP A 160 19.32 1.93 -0.68
CA ASP A 160 18.27 2.07 -1.69
C ASP A 160 17.41 3.30 -1.44
N PRO A 161 16.84 3.93 -2.48
CA PRO A 161 15.93 5.05 -2.34
C PRO A 161 14.57 4.67 -1.73
N VAL A 162 14.22 3.37 -1.72
CA VAL A 162 12.89 2.89 -1.32
C VAL A 162 12.65 3.08 0.17
N ARG A 163 11.59 3.83 0.52
CA ARG A 163 11.07 3.93 1.90
C ARG A 163 9.55 3.71 1.98
N GLY A 164 8.92 3.44 0.85
CA GLY A 164 7.50 3.11 0.75
C GLY A 164 7.26 1.84 -0.03
N ILE A 165 6.31 1.04 0.45
CA ILE A 165 5.74 -0.10 -0.26
C ILE A 165 4.23 0.03 -0.18
N ALA A 166 3.53 -0.25 -1.25
CA ALA A 166 2.06 -0.30 -1.25
C ALA A 166 1.57 -1.45 -2.09
N THR A 167 0.38 -1.96 -1.79
CA THR A 167 -0.25 -3.01 -2.60
C THR A 167 -1.71 -2.67 -2.87
N SER A 168 -2.06 -2.53 -4.14
CA SER A 168 -3.44 -2.27 -4.59
C SER A 168 -3.93 -3.39 -5.50
N GLY A 169 -5.24 -3.61 -5.58
CA GLY A 169 -5.82 -4.70 -6.38
C GLY A 169 -7.27 -4.95 -6.02
N ARG A 170 -7.97 -5.73 -6.84
CA ARG A 170 -9.43 -5.94 -6.70
C ARG A 170 -9.86 -6.66 -5.42
N HIS A 171 -8.95 -7.40 -4.78
CA HIS A 171 -9.21 -8.08 -3.51
C HIS A 171 -8.89 -7.22 -2.29
N GLY A 172 -8.40 -5.99 -2.51
CA GLY A 172 -8.11 -5.04 -1.44
C GLY A 172 -9.37 -4.50 -0.77
N ARG A 173 -9.16 -3.58 0.19
CA ARG A 173 -10.23 -2.91 0.93
C ARG A 173 -10.95 -1.82 0.11
N SER A 174 -10.35 -1.40 -1.01
CA SER A 174 -10.84 -0.33 -1.89
C SER A 174 -11.27 -0.88 -3.23
N PHE A 175 -12.23 -0.20 -3.88
CA PHE A 175 -12.63 -0.58 -5.23
C PHE A 175 -11.54 -0.27 -6.26
N SER A 176 -11.37 -1.17 -7.22
CA SER A 176 -10.47 -1.00 -8.37
C SER A 176 -11.28 -0.80 -9.66
N LEU A 177 -10.79 0.08 -10.53
CA LEU A 177 -11.32 0.25 -11.90
C LEU A 177 -10.82 -0.87 -12.82
N GLY A 178 -9.58 -1.32 -12.58
CA GLY A 178 -8.93 -2.39 -13.34
C GLY A 178 -9.22 -3.78 -12.77
N ILE A 179 -8.45 -4.77 -13.23
CA ILE A 179 -8.66 -6.19 -12.94
C ILE A 179 -7.50 -6.87 -12.23
N ALA A 180 -6.40 -6.17 -11.95
CA ALA A 180 -5.26 -6.76 -11.23
C ALA A 180 -5.71 -7.45 -9.92
N ASP A 181 -5.16 -8.63 -9.67
CA ASP A 181 -5.33 -9.30 -8.38
C ASP A 181 -4.55 -8.55 -7.31
N ALA A 182 -3.31 -8.17 -7.63
CA ALA A 182 -2.47 -7.30 -6.83
C ALA A 182 -1.43 -6.58 -7.71
N VAL A 183 -1.09 -5.37 -7.31
CA VAL A 183 0.04 -4.58 -7.79
C VAL A 183 0.77 -4.06 -6.58
N THR A 184 2.01 -4.51 -6.38
CA THR A 184 2.90 -4.01 -5.33
C THR A 184 3.86 -2.99 -5.91
N VAL A 185 3.93 -1.79 -5.34
CA VAL A 185 4.83 -0.71 -5.77
C VAL A 185 5.86 -0.41 -4.71
N LEU A 186 7.09 -0.17 -5.14
CA LEU A 186 8.15 0.43 -4.34
C LEU A 186 8.32 1.90 -4.73
N ALA A 187 8.42 2.79 -3.75
CA ALA A 187 8.69 4.21 -3.99
C ALA A 187 9.55 4.84 -2.89
N ALA A 188 9.97 6.08 -3.12
CA ALA A 188 10.73 6.86 -2.15
C ALA A 188 9.91 7.17 -0.89
N THR A 189 8.58 7.16 -0.95
CA THR A 189 7.70 7.30 0.22
C THR A 189 6.49 6.37 0.14
N ALA A 190 5.87 6.06 1.28
CA ALA A 190 4.71 5.17 1.34
C ALA A 190 3.49 5.80 0.66
N SER A 191 3.29 7.11 0.83
CA SER A 191 2.22 7.86 0.15
C SER A 191 2.35 7.82 -1.37
N GLN A 192 3.56 7.95 -1.92
CA GLN A 192 3.81 7.80 -3.36
C GLN A 192 3.54 6.39 -3.87
N ALA A 193 3.98 5.38 -3.10
CA ALA A 193 3.74 3.98 -3.46
C ALA A 193 2.23 3.68 -3.53
N ASP A 194 1.45 4.14 -2.55
CA ASP A 194 -0.01 3.92 -2.44
C ASP A 194 -0.76 4.49 -3.65
N ALA A 195 -0.49 5.76 -3.97
CA ALA A 195 -1.06 6.42 -5.14
C ALA A 195 -0.67 5.69 -6.44
N ALA A 196 0.61 5.36 -6.62
CA ALA A 196 1.10 4.69 -7.82
C ALA A 196 0.54 3.26 -7.96
N ALA A 197 0.42 2.51 -6.87
CA ALA A 197 -0.15 1.16 -6.87
C ALA A 197 -1.60 1.21 -7.36
N THR A 198 -2.38 2.19 -6.91
CA THR A 198 -3.74 2.43 -7.40
C THR A 198 -3.77 2.75 -8.89
N ILE A 199 -2.90 3.64 -9.38
CA ILE A 199 -2.83 3.99 -10.80
C ILE A 199 -2.49 2.78 -11.67
N ILE A 200 -1.46 2.02 -11.30
CA ILE A 200 -1.01 0.86 -12.08
C ILE A 200 -2.04 -0.27 -12.01
N ALA A 201 -2.64 -0.54 -10.85
CA ALA A 201 -3.70 -1.54 -10.72
C ALA A 201 -4.92 -1.23 -11.60
N ASN A 202 -5.27 0.06 -11.73
CA ASN A 202 -6.33 0.50 -12.62
C ASN A 202 -5.96 0.40 -14.11
N ALA A 203 -4.67 0.45 -14.45
CA ALA A 203 -4.16 0.32 -15.82
C ALA A 203 -4.06 -1.15 -16.29
N VAL A 204 -4.01 -2.11 -15.37
CA VAL A 204 -4.21 -3.54 -15.69
C VAL A 204 -5.68 -3.75 -15.96
N ASP A 205 -6.09 -3.64 -17.23
CA ASP A 205 -7.50 -3.70 -17.61
C ASP A 205 -7.73 -4.25 -19.03
N LEU A 206 -8.96 -4.70 -19.29
CA LEU A 206 -9.48 -5.00 -20.62
C LEU A 206 -10.82 -4.24 -20.81
N PRO A 207 -10.78 -2.99 -21.33
CA PRO A 207 -11.97 -2.18 -21.49
C PRO A 207 -12.99 -2.85 -22.41
N GLY A 208 -14.26 -2.92 -21.96
CA GLY A 208 -15.35 -3.49 -22.74
C GLY A 208 -15.37 -5.02 -22.83
N HIS A 209 -14.47 -5.73 -22.16
CA HIS A 209 -14.43 -7.19 -22.20
C HIS A 209 -15.67 -7.81 -21.52
N PRO A 210 -16.39 -8.74 -22.18
CA PRO A 210 -17.68 -9.25 -21.69
C PRO A 210 -17.56 -10.08 -20.40
N ALA A 211 -16.39 -10.68 -20.15
CA ALA A 211 -16.15 -11.42 -18.91
C ALA A 211 -15.92 -10.53 -17.68
N ILE A 212 -15.76 -9.21 -17.84
CA ILE A 212 -15.51 -8.30 -16.71
C ILE A 212 -16.79 -7.52 -16.40
N ILE A 213 -17.45 -7.91 -15.31
CA ILE A 213 -18.67 -7.26 -14.85
C ILE A 213 -18.29 -6.08 -13.96
N ARG A 214 -18.73 -4.89 -14.35
CA ARG A 214 -18.49 -3.66 -13.60
C ARG A 214 -19.80 -3.03 -13.12
N LYS A 215 -19.74 -2.30 -12.02
CA LYS A 215 -20.85 -1.52 -11.48
C LYS A 215 -20.38 -0.14 -11.04
N PRO A 216 -21.24 0.88 -11.05
CA PRO A 216 -20.92 2.18 -10.45
C PRO A 216 -20.51 2.01 -8.98
N ALA A 217 -19.42 2.65 -8.56
CA ALA A 217 -18.93 2.52 -7.18
C ALA A 217 -19.96 3.00 -6.16
N ASN A 218 -20.70 4.07 -6.48
CA ASN A 218 -21.78 4.61 -5.64
C ASN A 218 -23.03 3.72 -5.53
N GLU A 219 -23.21 2.72 -6.39
CA GLU A 219 -24.24 1.68 -6.19
C GLU A 219 -23.80 0.62 -5.18
N LEU A 220 -22.49 0.42 -5.01
CA LEU A 220 -21.92 -0.51 -4.04
C LEU A 220 -21.69 0.15 -2.67
N GLN A 221 -21.21 1.39 -2.68
CA GLN A 221 -20.97 2.22 -1.50
C GLN A 221 -21.39 3.66 -1.81
N PRO A 222 -22.54 4.13 -1.29
CA PRO A 222 -23.12 5.43 -1.66
C PRO A 222 -22.18 6.63 -1.51
N ASP A 223 -21.23 6.56 -0.59
CA ASP A 223 -20.29 7.64 -0.27
C ASP A 223 -18.88 7.43 -0.87
N SER A 224 -18.73 6.52 -1.84
CA SER A 224 -17.46 6.27 -2.54
C SER A 224 -16.96 7.53 -3.26
N ASP A 225 -15.65 7.80 -3.10
CA ASP A 225 -14.95 8.89 -3.79
C ASP A 225 -14.86 8.70 -5.31
N LEU A 226 -15.03 7.45 -5.79
CA LEU A 226 -15.07 7.13 -7.21
C LEU A 226 -16.39 7.56 -7.87
N GLY A 227 -17.46 7.75 -7.09
CA GLY A 227 -18.78 8.18 -7.57
C GLY A 227 -19.41 7.17 -8.53
N ALA A 228 -19.91 7.63 -9.68
CA ALA A 228 -20.56 6.78 -10.68
C ALA A 228 -19.58 5.95 -11.54
N ARG A 229 -18.27 6.00 -11.26
CA ARG A 229 -17.26 5.27 -12.04
C ARG A 229 -17.44 3.78 -11.89
N LEU A 230 -17.24 3.07 -13.00
CA LEU A 230 -17.39 1.63 -13.09
C LEU A 230 -16.20 0.93 -12.44
N VAL A 231 -16.46 0.20 -11.36
CA VAL A 231 -15.47 -0.61 -10.66
C VAL A 231 -15.69 -2.09 -10.93
N THR A 232 -14.61 -2.86 -10.94
CA THR A 232 -14.64 -4.30 -11.18
C THR A 232 -15.38 -5.01 -10.06
N ARG A 233 -16.42 -5.76 -10.41
CA ARG A 233 -17.21 -6.55 -9.46
C ARG A 233 -16.90 -8.03 -9.57
N GLU A 234 -16.92 -8.54 -10.78
CA GLU A 234 -16.68 -9.95 -11.10
C GLU A 234 -15.84 -10.05 -12.37
N ILE A 235 -14.98 -11.06 -12.41
CA ILE A 235 -14.17 -11.41 -13.58
C ILE A 235 -14.46 -12.88 -13.86
N GLY A 236 -14.96 -13.17 -15.05
CA GLY A 236 -15.11 -14.52 -15.58
C GLY A 236 -13.77 -15.11 -16.02
N GLU A 237 -13.82 -16.20 -16.79
CA GLU A 237 -12.60 -16.79 -17.33
C GLU A 237 -11.97 -15.86 -18.37
N LEU A 238 -10.66 -15.67 -18.25
CA LEU A 238 -9.83 -14.96 -19.21
C LEU A 238 -8.84 -15.95 -19.81
N SER A 239 -8.59 -15.83 -21.11
CA SER A 239 -7.53 -16.56 -21.78
C SER A 239 -6.14 -16.06 -21.37
N HIS A 240 -5.11 -16.86 -21.61
CA HIS A 240 -3.73 -16.46 -21.33
C HIS A 240 -3.32 -15.20 -22.11
N ASP A 241 -3.76 -15.06 -23.35
CA ASP A 241 -3.45 -13.88 -24.18
C ASP A 241 -4.13 -12.61 -23.65
N GLU A 242 -5.36 -12.73 -23.15
CA GLU A 242 -6.08 -11.62 -22.50
C GLU A 242 -5.42 -11.20 -21.19
N ILE A 243 -4.98 -12.17 -20.37
CA ILE A 243 -4.22 -11.92 -19.14
C ILE A 243 -2.91 -11.20 -19.47
N ALA A 244 -2.16 -11.70 -20.46
CA ALA A 244 -0.91 -11.09 -20.91
C ALA A 244 -1.14 -9.65 -21.42
N THR A 245 -2.20 -9.43 -22.19
CA THR A 245 -2.57 -8.10 -22.70
C THR A 245 -2.88 -7.12 -21.58
N ALA A 246 -3.67 -7.53 -20.58
CA ALA A 246 -3.99 -6.68 -19.43
C ALA A 246 -2.75 -6.34 -18.60
N LEU A 247 -1.89 -7.35 -18.36
CA LEU A 247 -0.64 -7.16 -17.62
C LEU A 247 0.32 -6.23 -18.37
N GLU A 248 0.42 -6.34 -19.69
CA GLU A 248 1.27 -5.46 -20.50
C GLU A 248 0.79 -4.00 -20.45
N SER A 249 -0.51 -3.75 -20.48
CA SER A 249 -1.09 -2.40 -20.28
C SER A 249 -0.68 -1.80 -18.92
N GLY A 250 -0.76 -2.59 -17.85
CA GLY A 250 -0.27 -2.17 -16.54
C GLY A 250 1.26 -1.97 -16.51
N ALA A 251 2.01 -2.82 -17.20
CA ALA A 251 3.47 -2.73 -17.29
C ALA A 251 3.93 -1.49 -18.05
N GLU A 252 3.25 -1.10 -19.13
CA GLU A 252 3.47 0.16 -19.84
C GLU A 252 3.26 1.37 -18.93
N CYS A 253 2.18 1.37 -18.14
CA CYS A 253 1.92 2.39 -17.14
C CYS A 253 3.05 2.45 -16.10
N ALA A 254 3.43 1.30 -15.52
CA ALA A 254 4.49 1.21 -14.53
C ALA A 254 5.85 1.70 -15.08
N ARG A 255 6.20 1.32 -16.33
CA ARG A 255 7.41 1.81 -17.01
C ARG A 255 7.40 3.33 -17.16
N HIS A 256 6.26 3.91 -17.56
CA HIS A 256 6.11 5.35 -17.67
C HIS A 256 6.28 6.07 -16.31
N LEU A 257 5.74 5.51 -15.23
CA LEU A 257 5.91 6.06 -13.89
C LEU A 257 7.35 5.94 -13.38
N PHE A 258 8.02 4.83 -13.70
CA PHE A 258 9.43 4.61 -13.39
C PHE A 258 10.33 5.63 -14.11
N ASP A 259 10.11 5.85 -15.41
CA ASP A 259 10.86 6.84 -16.21
C ASP A 259 10.68 8.27 -15.68
N ARG A 260 9.48 8.58 -15.12
CA ARG A 260 9.17 9.84 -14.45
C ARG A 260 9.70 9.93 -13.02
N ARG A 261 10.38 8.89 -12.51
CA ARG A 261 10.89 8.78 -11.14
C ARG A 261 9.82 8.91 -10.06
N LEU A 262 8.61 8.41 -10.35
CA LEU A 262 7.52 8.36 -9.39
C LEU A 262 7.50 7.06 -8.59
N ILE A 263 8.15 6.02 -9.11
CA ILE A 263 8.33 4.72 -8.46
C ILE A 263 9.76 4.22 -8.66
N GLU A 264 10.19 3.29 -7.81
CA GLU A 264 11.46 2.58 -7.90
C GLU A 264 11.29 1.16 -8.48
N GLY A 265 10.06 0.67 -8.53
CA GLY A 265 9.72 -0.61 -9.13
C GLY A 265 8.27 -1.01 -8.84
N ALA A 266 7.77 -2.00 -9.58
CA ALA A 266 6.43 -2.54 -9.42
C ALA A 266 6.39 -4.04 -9.75
N VAL A 267 5.47 -4.74 -9.10
CA VAL A 267 5.13 -6.14 -9.39
C VAL A 267 3.65 -6.22 -9.62
N LEU A 268 3.25 -6.71 -10.78
CA LEU A 268 1.86 -6.81 -11.22
C LEU A 268 1.46 -8.27 -11.28
N GLN A 269 0.26 -8.59 -10.81
CA GLN A 269 -0.26 -9.95 -10.76
C GLN A 269 -1.71 -10.01 -11.27
N LEU A 270 -1.98 -11.01 -12.11
CA LEU A 270 -3.32 -11.32 -12.62
C LEU A 270 -3.43 -12.82 -12.93
N CYS A 271 -4.40 -13.50 -12.32
CA CYS A 271 -4.68 -14.92 -12.47
C CYS A 271 -3.45 -15.84 -12.21
N GLY A 272 -2.50 -15.37 -11.39
CA GLY A 272 -1.24 -16.05 -11.06
C GLY A 272 -0.09 -15.81 -12.04
N ASP A 273 -0.33 -15.08 -13.13
CA ASP A 273 0.74 -14.54 -13.96
C ASP A 273 1.30 -13.28 -13.28
N MET A 274 2.59 -13.02 -13.50
CA MET A 274 3.32 -11.95 -12.82
C MET A 274 4.28 -11.25 -13.77
N LEU A 275 4.26 -9.91 -13.76
CA LEU A 275 5.26 -9.06 -14.39
C LEU A 275 5.99 -8.22 -13.33
N VAL A 276 7.25 -7.93 -13.58
CA VAL A 276 8.13 -7.16 -12.70
C VAL A 276 8.75 -6.03 -13.48
N ILE A 277 8.67 -4.81 -12.94
CA ILE A 277 9.22 -3.59 -13.52
C ILE A 277 10.16 -2.96 -12.50
N GLY A 278 11.36 -2.57 -12.93
CA GLY A 278 12.37 -1.91 -12.10
C GLY A 278 13.71 -2.65 -12.10
N PRO A 279 14.74 -2.06 -11.46
CA PRO A 279 16.11 -2.53 -11.54
C PRO A 279 16.43 -3.70 -10.60
N LYS A 280 15.53 -4.03 -9.67
CA LYS A 280 15.78 -5.04 -8.65
C LYS A 280 15.33 -6.42 -9.09
N ASP A 281 16.26 -7.36 -9.05
CA ASP A 281 15.98 -8.77 -9.23
C ASP A 281 15.06 -9.28 -8.10
N ILE A 282 14.01 -10.00 -8.49
CA ILE A 282 13.16 -10.72 -7.54
C ILE A 282 13.66 -12.15 -7.45
N GLU A 283 14.24 -12.48 -6.29
CA GLU A 283 14.67 -13.83 -6.01
C GLU A 283 13.46 -14.72 -5.71
N ARG A 284 13.37 -15.86 -6.40
CA ARG A 284 12.44 -16.92 -6.01
C ARG A 284 12.99 -17.62 -4.78
N GLN A 285 12.23 -17.67 -3.69
CA GLN A 285 12.49 -18.71 -2.69
C GLN A 285 11.89 -20.01 -3.21
N GLU A 286 12.70 -21.05 -3.33
CA GLU A 286 12.17 -22.40 -3.38
C GLU A 286 11.34 -22.62 -2.11
N ALA A 287 10.12 -23.15 -2.26
CA ALA A 287 9.26 -23.45 -1.13
C ALA A 287 10.06 -24.30 -0.14
N ARG A 288 10.36 -23.75 1.05
CA ARG A 288 10.92 -24.56 2.13
C ARG A 288 9.98 -25.75 2.29
N PRO A 289 10.45 -27.00 2.19
CA PRO A 289 9.58 -28.14 2.45
C PRO A 289 8.97 -27.90 3.82
N ARG A 290 7.64 -28.00 3.92
CA ARG A 290 6.94 -28.01 5.20
C ARG A 290 7.60 -29.12 6.02
N GLN A 291 8.54 -28.75 6.88
CA GLN A 291 8.90 -29.60 8.00
C GLN A 291 7.63 -29.63 8.83
N LEU A 292 6.84 -30.69 8.64
CA LEU A 292 5.94 -31.15 9.68
C LEU A 292 6.84 -31.36 10.90
N GLU A 293 6.88 -30.37 11.79
CA GLU A 293 7.13 -30.66 13.19
C GLU A 293 5.96 -31.54 13.63
N THR A 294 6.15 -32.83 13.42
CA THR A 294 5.40 -33.90 14.02
C THR A 294 5.54 -33.72 15.52
N ALA A 295 4.65 -32.93 16.13
CA ALA A 295 4.48 -32.89 17.57
C ALA A 295 3.91 -34.25 17.99
N VAL A 296 4.79 -35.22 18.13
CA VAL A 296 4.53 -36.51 18.75
C VAL A 296 5.60 -36.74 19.82
N HIS A 297 5.10 -36.96 21.04
CA HIS A 297 5.74 -37.35 22.31
C HIS A 297 6.22 -36.17 23.19
N ALA A 298 5.87 -36.09 24.47
CA ALA A 298 5.43 -37.11 25.43
C ALA A 298 4.24 -36.67 26.30
#